data_AF-A0A497NKR6-F1
#
_entry.id   AF-A0A497NKR6-F1
#
_cell.length_a   1.000
_cell.length_b   1.000
_cell.length_c   1.000
_cell.angle_alpha   90.00
_cell.angle_beta   90.00
_cell.angle_gamma   90.00
#
_symmetry.space_group_name_H-M   'P 1'
#
loop_
_entity.id
_entity.type
_entity.pdbx_description
1 polymer ?
#
loop_
_entity_poly.entity_id
_entity_poly.type
_entity_poly.pdbx_seq_one_letter_code
_entity_poly.pdbx_strand_id
1 'polypeptide(L)'
;MKQLIHNGILIPKYEWKRLHIRVKGKRILLSPKQEEMAVAWVKKIGTEYANDKVFVRNFFNDFSKALNLNETLSPEDFDFSEIIDYIEKEKMRKEQLTKEEKKRLREQKKAE
;
A
#
# COMPACT_ATOMS: atom_id res chain seq x y z
N MET A 1 -30.14 21.32 26.68
CA MET A 1 -29.77 19.97 26.20
C MET A 1 -28.47 20.10 25.41
N LYS A 2 -27.51 19.18 25.58
CA LYS A 2 -26.30 19.13 24.74
C LYS A 2 -26.47 18.02 23.71
N GLN A 3 -26.26 18.33 22.44
CA GLN A 3 -26.38 17.39 21.33
C GLN A 3 -25.14 17.49 20.45
N LEU A 4 -24.68 16.36 19.91
CA LEU A 4 -23.56 16.29 18.98
C LEU A 4 -24.07 15.77 17.63
N ILE A 5 -23.84 16.54 16.57
CA ILE A 5 -24.20 16.19 15.19
C ILE A 5 -22.90 16.11 14.39
N HIS A 6 -22.63 14.97 13.76
CA HIS A 6 -21.47 14.76 12.90
C HIS A 6 -21.83 13.85 11.71
N ASN A 7 -21.11 13.98 10.59
CA ASN A 7 -21.38 13.27 9.34
C ASN A 7 -20.71 11.89 9.24
N GLY A 8 -20.43 11.25 10.39
CA GLY A 8 -19.71 9.97 10.41
C GLY A 8 -18.24 10.07 9.96
N ILE A 9 -17.71 8.96 9.44
CA ILE A 9 -16.31 8.79 9.02
C ILE A 9 -16.28 8.47 7.52
N LEU A 10 -15.43 9.15 6.76
CA LEU A 10 -15.13 8.80 5.38
C LEU A 10 -14.02 7.74 5.34
N ILE A 11 -14.32 6.55 4.81
CA ILE A 11 -13.34 5.47 4.65
C ILE A 11 -12.94 5.39 3.17
N PRO A 12 -11.67 5.68 2.81
CA PRO A 12 -11.22 5.58 1.42
C PRO A 12 -11.20 4.12 0.97
N LYS A 13 -11.63 3.87 -0.26
CA LYS A 13 -11.55 2.53 -0.88
C LYS A 13 -10.24 2.37 -1.63
N TYR A 14 -9.62 1.20 -1.50
CA TYR A 14 -8.44 0.84 -2.27
C TYR A 14 -8.82 0.42 -3.69
N GLU A 15 -8.11 0.98 -4.68
CA GLU A 15 -8.28 0.60 -6.09
C GLU A 15 -7.33 -0.53 -6.45
N TRP A 16 -7.86 -1.70 -6.76
CA TRP A 16 -7.07 -2.88 -7.12
C TRP A 16 -6.38 -2.73 -8.48
N LYS A 17 -5.06 -2.81 -8.50
CA LYS A 17 -4.18 -2.63 -9.68
C LYS A 17 -3.70 -3.95 -10.27
N ARG A 18 -4.04 -5.09 -9.64
CA ARG A 18 -3.71 -6.46 -10.09
C ARG A 18 -2.20 -6.69 -10.18
N LEU A 19 -1.47 -6.16 -9.20
CA LEU A 19 -0.04 -6.32 -9.07
C LEU A 19 0.30 -7.71 -8.55
N HIS A 20 1.51 -8.15 -8.90
CA HIS A 20 2.07 -9.42 -8.45
C HIS A 20 3.27 -9.18 -7.55
N ILE A 21 3.54 -10.18 -6.72
CA ILE A 21 4.82 -10.32 -6.03
C ILE A 21 5.42 -11.67 -6.38
N ARG A 22 6.71 -11.86 -6.12
CA ARG A 22 7.31 -13.19 -6.14
C ARG A 22 7.64 -13.59 -4.70
N VAL A 23 7.29 -14.82 -4.35
CA VAL A 23 7.62 -15.41 -3.05
C VAL A 23 8.33 -16.73 -3.30
N LYS A 24 9.58 -16.87 -2.84
CA LYS A 24 10.44 -18.03 -3.15
C LYS A 24 10.47 -18.37 -4.65
N GLY A 25 10.53 -17.34 -5.50
CA GLY A 25 10.52 -17.46 -6.95
C GLY A 25 9.15 -17.74 -7.60
N LYS A 26 8.09 -17.99 -6.82
CA LYS A 26 6.73 -18.19 -7.36
C LYS A 26 6.02 -16.85 -7.49
N ARG A 27 5.49 -16.56 -8.68
CA ARG A 27 4.69 -15.35 -8.93
C ARG A 27 3.27 -15.53 -8.38
N ILE A 28 2.82 -14.58 -7.56
CA ILE A 28 1.50 -14.59 -6.92
C ILE A 28 0.76 -13.31 -7.31
N LEU A 29 -0.45 -13.45 -7.86
CA LEU A 29 -1.38 -12.34 -8.07
C LEU A 29 -2.00 -11.96 -6.72
N LEU A 30 -1.86 -10.69 -6.33
CA LEU A 30 -2.41 -10.21 -5.08
C LEU A 30 -3.90 -9.88 -5.20
N SER A 31 -4.68 -10.27 -4.19
CA SER A 31 -6.03 -9.74 -3.97
C SER A 31 -5.99 -8.26 -3.56
N PRO A 32 -7.10 -7.50 -3.63
CA PRO A 32 -7.12 -6.08 -3.27
C PRO A 32 -6.53 -5.78 -1.89
N LYS A 33 -6.89 -6.60 -0.88
CA LYS A 33 -6.39 -6.43 0.50
C LYS A 33 -4.88 -6.71 0.61
N GLN A 34 -4.39 -7.78 -0.04
CA GLN A 34 -2.97 -8.11 -0.01
C GLN A 34 -2.14 -7.07 -0.76
N GLU A 35 -2.66 -6.55 -1.88
CA GLU A 35 -2.02 -5.50 -2.66
C GLU A 35 -1.91 -4.20 -1.86
N GLU A 36 -2.98 -3.81 -1.16
CA GLU A 36 -2.96 -2.66 -0.25
C GLU A 36 -1.88 -2.81 0.84
N MET A 37 -1.80 -3.98 1.47
CA MET A 37 -0.77 -4.29 2.47
C MET A 37 0.64 -4.18 1.89
N ALA A 38 0.87 -4.76 0.70
CA ALA A 38 2.18 -4.73 0.06
C ALA A 38 2.58 -3.33 -0.40
N VAL A 39 1.65 -2.54 -0.95
CA VAL A 39 1.88 -1.13 -1.30
C VAL A 39 2.19 -0.30 -0.05
N ALA A 40 1.48 -0.54 1.06
CA ALA A 40 1.75 0.15 2.31
C ALA A 40 3.16 -0.17 2.83
N TRP A 41 3.58 -1.44 2.76
CA TRP A 41 4.93 -1.87 3.12
C TRP A 41 6.01 -1.22 2.27
N VAL A 42 5.88 -1.27 0.94
CA VAL A 42 6.88 -0.69 0.04
C VAL A 42 7.05 0.82 0.28
N LYS A 43 5.96 1.55 0.59
CA LYS A 43 6.04 2.98 0.96
C LYS A 43 6.78 3.24 2.28
N LYS A 44 6.97 2.22 3.13
CA LYS A 44 7.71 2.32 4.39
C LYS A 44 9.17 1.92 4.23
N ILE A 45 9.55 1.23 3.15
CA ILE A 45 10.94 0.97 2.81
C ILE A 45 11.68 2.31 2.68
N GLY A 46 12.83 2.45 3.35
CA GLY A 46 13.61 3.70 3.40
C GLY A 46 13.19 4.68 4.50
N THR A 47 12.18 4.37 5.31
CA THR A 47 11.90 5.07 6.57
C THR A 47 12.54 4.36 7.75
N GLU A 48 12.66 5.03 8.91
CA GLU A 48 13.20 4.43 10.15
C GLU A 48 12.46 3.15 10.56
N TYR A 49 11.16 3.05 10.23
CA TYR A 49 10.34 1.86 10.51
C TYR A 49 10.86 0.60 9.82
N ALA A 50 11.43 0.71 8.63
CA ALA A 50 11.97 -0.45 7.93
C ALA A 50 13.22 -1.03 8.60
N ASN A 51 13.86 -0.27 9.51
CA ASN A 51 14.99 -0.73 10.30
C ASN A 51 14.58 -1.36 11.65
N ASP A 52 13.32 -1.19 12.06
CA ASP A 52 12.79 -1.79 13.27
C ASP A 52 12.44 -3.27 13.02
N LYS A 53 13.24 -4.16 13.62
CA LYS A 53 13.07 -5.61 13.51
C LYS A 53 11.70 -6.09 14.01
N VAL A 54 11.12 -5.44 15.02
CA VAL A 54 9.80 -5.80 15.54
C VAL A 54 8.73 -5.45 14.52
N PHE A 55 8.82 -4.26 13.93
CA PHE A 55 7.92 -3.82 12.87
C PHE A 55 7.98 -4.73 11.64
N VAL A 56 9.20 -5.01 11.15
CA VAL A 56 9.44 -5.91 10.02
C VAL A 56 8.83 -7.29 10.31
N ARG A 57 9.16 -7.89 11.45
CA ARG A 57 8.63 -9.21 11.84
C ARG A 57 7.11 -9.23 11.91
N ASN A 58 6.50 -8.22 12.53
CA ASN A 58 5.04 -8.16 12.67
C ASN A 58 4.36 -8.06 11.30
N PHE A 59 4.88 -7.21 10.41
CA PHE A 59 4.36 -7.09 9.06
C PHE A 59 4.43 -8.42 8.29
N PHE A 60 5.59 -9.07 8.25
CA PHE A 60 5.73 -10.31 7.47
C PHE A 60 4.93 -11.49 8.04
N ASN A 61 4.73 -11.54 9.36
CA ASN A 61 3.82 -12.51 9.98
C ASN A 61 2.38 -12.32 9.51
N ASP A 62 1.88 -11.09 9.52
CA ASP A 62 0.51 -10.79 9.11
C ASP A 62 0.34 -10.90 7.59
N PHE A 63 1.37 -10.53 6.82
CA PHE A 63 1.36 -10.64 5.37
C PHE A 63 1.39 -12.11 4.91
N SER A 64 2.19 -12.96 5.55
CA SER A 64 2.22 -14.41 5.26
C SER A 64 0.86 -15.06 5.54
N LYS A 65 0.21 -14.69 6.65
CA LYS A 65 -1.18 -15.11 6.94
C LYS A 65 -2.15 -14.62 5.88
N ALA A 66 -2.05 -13.36 5.46
CA ALA A 66 -2.92 -12.81 4.43
C ALA A 66 -2.77 -13.53 3.08
N LEU A 67 -1.57 -14.01 2.76
CA LEU A 67 -1.27 -14.81 1.57
C LEU A 67 -1.64 -16.30 1.70
N ASN A 68 -2.15 -16.73 2.87
CA ASN A 68 -2.42 -18.12 3.22
C ASN A 68 -1.17 -19.02 3.08
N LEU A 69 -0.01 -18.49 3.46
CA LEU A 69 1.25 -19.22 3.46
C LEU A 69 1.43 -19.86 4.84
N ASN A 70 1.49 -21.19 4.88
CA ASN A 70 1.65 -21.96 6.12
C ASN A 70 3.12 -22.08 6.58
N GLU A 71 4.05 -21.49 5.83
CA GLU A 71 5.48 -21.55 6.09
C GLU A 71 5.97 -20.28 6.77
N THR A 72 6.96 -20.41 7.65
CA THR A 72 7.73 -19.26 8.14
C THR A 72 8.59 -18.74 7.00
N LEU A 73 8.26 -17.56 6.49
CA LEU A 73 8.98 -16.90 5.41
C LEU A 73 9.77 -15.73 5.96
N SER A 74 11.02 -15.61 5.52
CA SER A 74 11.86 -14.47 5.86
C SER A 74 11.57 -13.30 4.91
N PRO A 75 11.83 -12.04 5.30
CA PRO A 75 11.68 -10.88 4.43
C PRO A 75 12.35 -11.04 3.07
N GLU A 76 13.49 -11.74 3.02
CA GLU A 76 14.29 -11.97 1.82
C GLU A 76 13.64 -12.94 0.83
N ASP A 77 12.64 -13.72 1.26
CA ASP A 77 11.88 -14.62 0.39
C ASP A 77 10.88 -13.85 -0.51
N PHE A 78 10.63 -12.58 -0.20
CA PHE A 78 9.66 -11.74 -0.89
C PHE A 78 10.34 -10.73 -1.82
N ASP A 79 9.93 -10.76 -3.08
CA ASP A 79 10.33 -9.78 -4.09
C ASP A 79 9.13 -8.88 -4.44
N PHE A 80 9.29 -7.60 -4.10
CA PHE A 80 8.31 -6.53 -4.29
C PHE A 80 8.63 -5.63 -5.49
N SER A 81 9.55 -6.02 -6.38
CA SER A 81 10.03 -5.16 -7.48
C SER A 81 8.89 -4.59 -8.35
N GLU A 82 7.88 -5.39 -8.69
CA GLU A 82 6.72 -4.95 -9.49
C GLU A 82 5.92 -3.83 -8.78
N ILE A 83 5.84 -3.87 -7.45
CA ILE A 83 5.17 -2.86 -6.63
C ILE A 83 6.02 -1.61 -6.47
N ILE A 84 7.34 -1.77 -6.32
CA ILE A 84 8.30 -0.66 -6.29
C ILE A 84 8.20 0.13 -7.60
N ASP A 85 8.32 -0.54 -8.74
CA ASP A 85 8.20 0.06 -10.07
C ASP A 85 6.87 0.81 -10.25
N TYR A 86 5.77 0.22 -9.76
CA TYR A 86 4.46 0.85 -9.81
C TYR A 86 4.42 2.15 -8.99
N ILE A 87 4.92 2.14 -7.76
CA ILE A 87 4.94 3.31 -6.88
C ILE A 87 5.82 4.42 -7.46
N GLU A 88 6.98 4.07 -8.01
CA GLU A 88 7.89 5.03 -8.65
C GLU A 88 7.24 5.69 -9.88
N LYS A 89 6.59 4.90 -10.75
CA LYS A 89 5.83 5.44 -11.89
C LYS A 89 4.71 6.36 -11.45
N GLU A 90 3.97 5.99 -10.40
CA GLU A 90 2.92 6.84 -9.83
C GLU A 90 3.48 8.14 -9.23
N LYS A 91 4.65 8.09 -8.60
CA LYS A 91 5.34 9.27 -8.09
C LYS A 91 5.76 10.21 -9.23
N MET A 92 6.39 9.67 -10.27
CA MET A 92 6.80 10.44 -11.44
C MET A 92 5.60 11.09 -12.15
N ARG A 93 4.50 10.34 -12.34
CA ARG A 93 3.25 10.89 -12.90
C ARG A 93 2.73 12.06 -12.08
N LYS A 94 2.71 11.94 -10.76
CA LYS A 94 2.24 13.02 -9.86
C LYS A 94 3.15 14.25 -9.88
N GLU A 95 4.45 14.05 -10.05
CA GLU A 95 5.41 15.14 -10.19
C GLU A 95 5.19 15.90 -11.51
N GLN A 96 4.91 15.18 -12.60
CA GLN A 96 4.63 15.73 -13.94
C GLN A 96 3.28 16.46 -14.05
N LEU A 97 2.35 16.29 -13.11
CA LEU A 97 1.06 16.98 -13.13
C LEU A 97 1.23 18.52 -13.17
N THR A 98 0.51 19.15 -14.09
CA THR A 98 0.49 20.61 -14.24
C THR A 98 -0.19 21.29 -13.04
N LYS A 99 0.03 22.60 -12.89
CA LYS A 99 -0.64 23.40 -11.83
C LYS A 99 -2.17 23.32 -11.94
N GLU A 100 -2.71 23.29 -13.16
CA GLU A 100 -4.14 23.26 -13.42
C GLU A 100 -4.76 21.89 -13.05
N GLU A 101 -4.11 20.79 -13.42
CA GLU A 101 -4.55 19.45 -13.02
C GLU A 101 -4.46 19.24 -11.50
N LYS A 102 -3.40 19.73 -10.87
CA LYS A 102 -3.26 19.74 -9.39
C LYS A 102 -4.39 20.53 -8.74
N LYS A 103 -4.85 21.63 -9.35
CA LYS A 103 -5.99 22.42 -8.86
C LYS A 103 -7.30 21.63 -8.98
N ARG A 104 -7.58 21.04 -10.16
CA ARG A 104 -8.77 20.20 -10.39
C ARG A 104 -8.86 19.03 -9.40
N LEU A 105 -7.76 18.31 -9.18
CA LEU A 105 -7.70 17.20 -8.22
C LEU A 105 -7.97 17.64 -6.77
N ARG A 106 -7.53 18.84 -6.37
CA ARG A 106 -7.82 19.38 -5.03
C ARG A 106 -9.28 19.76 -4.87
N GLU A 107 -9.91 20.30 -5.92
CA GLU A 107 -11.32 20.68 -5.91
C GLU A 107 -12.23 19.44 -5.86
N GLN A 108 -11.92 18.39 -6.62
CA GLN A 108 -12.63 17.10 -6.54
C GLN A 108 -12.56 16.50 -5.14
N LYS A 109 -11.38 16.46 -4.51
CA LYS A 109 -11.20 15.97 -3.13
C LYS A 109 -11.88 16.78 -2.03
N LYS A 110 -12.29 18.02 -2.31
CA LYS A 110 -13.05 18.85 -1.35
C LYS A 110 -14.56 18.66 -1.49
N ALA A 111 -15.01 18.22 -2.67
CA ALA A 111 -16.41 18.02 -2.98
C ALA A 111 -16.89 16.61 -2.60
N GLU A 112 -15.96 15.66 -2.52
CA GLU A 112 -16.15 14.29 -1.99
C GLU A 112 -15.98 14.25 -0.48
#